data_AF-A0A1F9B0Y5-F1
#
_entry.id   AF-A0A1F9B0Y5-F1
#
_cell.length_a   1.000
_cell.length_b   1.000
_cell.length_c   1.000
_cell.angle_alpha   90.00
_cell.angle_beta   90.00
_cell.angle_gamma   90.00
#
_symmetry.space_group_name_H-M   'P 1'
#
loop_
_entity.id
_entity.type
_entity.pdbx_description
1 polymer ?
#
loop_
_entity_poly.entity_id
_entity_poly.type
_entity_poly.pdbx_seq_one_letter_code
_entity_poly.pdbx_strand_id
1 'polypeptide(L)'
;MDLKLFLTTFSMIFLAELGDKTQVATFCLSAECESSKLSVFLGSAGALVLSAMIATLLGEAVSRFIPQDYIKLAAGAFFIAVGVWTSVAAVRSIFFA
;
A
#
# COMPACT_ATOMS: atom_id res chain seq x y z
N MET A 1 5.82 13.24 -21.52
CA MET A 1 5.12 12.48 -20.46
C MET A 1 3.66 12.85 -20.52
N ASP A 2 2.76 11.90 -20.70
CA ASP A 2 1.32 12.15 -20.66
C ASP A 2 0.93 12.63 -19.26
N LEU A 3 0.74 13.94 -19.09
CA LEU A 3 0.34 14.55 -17.82
C LEU A 3 -0.93 13.89 -17.25
N LYS A 4 -1.82 13.46 -18.15
CA LYS A 4 -3.03 12.70 -17.81
C LYS A 4 -2.71 11.37 -17.13
N LEU A 5 -1.72 10.63 -17.64
CA LEU A 5 -1.31 9.34 -17.07
C LEU A 5 -0.65 9.55 -15.70
N PHE A 6 0.21 10.57 -15.58
CA PHE A 6 0.81 10.95 -14.29
C PHE A 6 -0.26 11.29 -13.25
N LEU A 7 -1.19 12.20 -13.58
CA LEU A 7 -2.20 12.67 -12.63
C LEU A 7 -3.16 11.54 -12.21
N THR A 8 -3.53 10.67 -13.15
CA THR A 8 -4.43 9.54 -12.88
C THR A 8 -3.76 8.54 -11.96
N THR A 9 -2.53 8.11 -12.28
CA THR A 9 -1.79 7.15 -11.47
C THR A 9 -1.45 7.71 -10.09
N PHE A 10 -0.99 8.97 -10.01
CA PHE A 10 -0.72 9.65 -8.75
C PHE A 10 -1.99 9.71 -7.89
N SER A 11 -3.11 10.14 -8.45
CA SER A 11 -4.37 10.27 -7.70
C SER A 11 -4.88 8.92 -7.23
N MET A 12 -4.77 7.86 -8.06
CA MET A 12 -5.15 6.50 -7.67
C MET A 12 -4.33 5.99 -6.48
N ILE A 13 -2.99 6.10 -6.57
CA ILE A 13 -2.10 5.61 -5.52
C ILE A 13 -2.26 6.46 -4.25
N PHE A 14 -2.37 7.78 -4.40
CA PHE A 14 -2.57 8.69 -3.28
C PHE A 14 -3.86 8.38 -2.51
N LEU A 15 -4.98 8.14 -3.21
CA LEU A 15 -6.22 7.70 -2.57
C LEU A 15 -6.10 6.31 -1.95
N ALA A 16 -5.40 5.38 -2.59
CA ALA A 16 -5.23 4.02 -2.09
C ALA A 16 -4.40 3.96 -0.79
N GLU A 17 -3.42 4.85 -0.66
CA GLU A 17 -2.53 4.92 0.52
C GLU A 17 -3.07 5.82 1.63
N LEU A 18 -4.08 6.65 1.36
CA LEU A 18 -4.67 7.57 2.33
C LEU A 18 -5.33 6.83 3.51
N GLY A 19 -4.87 7.13 4.72
CA GLY A 19 -5.44 6.55 5.94
C GLY A 19 -4.92 5.16 6.30
N ASP A 20 -3.83 4.71 5.68
CA ASP A 20 -3.19 3.46 6.09
C ASP A 20 -2.54 3.55 7.48
N LYS A 21 -2.39 2.40 8.13
CA LYS A 21 -1.74 2.22 9.44
C LYS A 21 -0.34 2.81 9.48
N THR A 22 0.39 2.79 8.35
CA THR A 22 1.71 3.41 8.25
C THR A 22 1.68 4.93 8.48
N GLN A 23 0.61 5.62 8.04
CA GLN A 23 0.43 7.06 8.27
C GLN A 23 0.16 7.36 9.74
N VAL A 24 -0.68 6.56 10.40
CA VAL A 24 -0.96 6.69 11.84
C VAL A 24 0.31 6.43 12.66
N ALA A 25 1.08 5.40 12.32
CA ALA A 25 2.36 5.11 12.97
C ALA A 25 3.36 6.26 12.80
N THR A 26 3.46 6.83 11.59
CA THR A 26 4.32 7.99 11.31
C THR A 26 3.87 9.22 12.11
N PHE A 27 2.57 9.45 12.23
CA PHE A 27 2.01 10.55 13.02
C PHE A 27 2.34 10.40 14.51
N CYS A 28 2.14 9.21 15.09
CA CYS A 28 2.51 8.92 16.48
C CYS A 28 4.01 9.12 16.72
N LEU A 29 4.87 8.59 15.84
CA LEU A 29 6.32 8.73 15.94
C LEU A 29 6.74 10.21 15.85
N SER A 30 6.11 10.98 14.96
CA SER A 30 6.35 12.43 14.84
C SER A 30 5.91 13.21 16.08
N ALA A 31 4.84 12.78 16.75
CA ALA A 31 4.35 13.38 17.99
C ALA A 31 5.28 13.10 19.19
N GLU A 32 5.91 11.93 19.24
CA GLU A 32 6.82 11.52 20.31
C GLU A 32 8.22 12.13 20.16
N CYS A 33 8.70 12.31 18.93
CA CYS A 33 10.03 12.83 18.62
C CYS A 33 10.01 14.34 18.29
N GLU A 34 9.88 15.21 19.31
CA GLU A 34 9.75 16.67 19.12
C GLU A 34 10.90 17.32 18.32
N SER A 35 12.15 16.91 18.52
CA SER A 35 13.32 17.50 17.82
C SER A 35 13.62 16.88 16.46
N SER A 36 12.92 15.81 16.04
CA SER A 36 13.29 15.00 14.86
C SER A 36 12.20 14.93 13.78
N LYS A 37 11.18 15.80 13.83
CA LYS A 37 10.02 15.76 12.91
C LYS A 37 10.40 15.69 11.43
N LEU A 38 11.43 16.45 11.02
CA LEU A 38 11.96 16.40 9.65
C LEU A 38 12.62 15.07 9.29
N SER A 39 13.32 14.43 10.22
CA SER A 39 13.91 13.10 10.00
C SER A 39 12.83 12.04 9.87
N VAL A 40 11.78 12.10 10.70
CA VAL A 40 10.62 11.21 10.61
C VAL A 40 9.90 11.38 9.27
N PHE A 41 9.71 12.62 8.82
CA PHE A 41 9.13 12.93 7.52
C PHE A 41 9.98 12.37 6.37
N LEU A 42 11.28 12.66 6.35
CA LEU A 42 12.17 12.18 5.29
C LEU A 42 12.30 10.66 5.28
N GLY A 43 12.35 10.02 6.46
CA GLY A 43 12.42 8.57 6.60
C GLY A 43 11.14 7.89 6.11
N SER A 44 9.98 8.35 6.54
CA SER A 44 8.67 7.80 6.14
C SER A 44 8.36 8.06 4.66
N ALA A 45 8.58 9.29 4.17
CA ALA A 45 8.40 9.63 2.76
C ALA A 45 9.39 8.85 1.87
N GLY A 46 10.65 8.74 2.29
CA GLY A 46 11.66 7.95 1.58
C GLY A 46 11.29 6.46 1.53
N ALA A 47 10.81 5.90 2.64
CA ALA A 47 10.33 4.52 2.70
C ALA A 47 9.14 4.27 1.77
N LEU A 48 8.17 5.19 1.72
CA LEU A 48 7.02 5.11 0.82
C LEU A 48 7.46 5.12 -0.65
N VAL A 49 8.32 6.06 -1.03
CA VAL A 49 8.84 6.16 -2.41
C VAL A 49 9.65 4.92 -2.78
N LEU A 50 10.53 4.45 -1.89
CA LEU A 50 11.33 3.24 -2.13
C LEU A 50 10.44 1.99 -2.26
N SER A 51 9.44 1.84 -1.40
CA SER A 51 8.47 0.74 -1.46
C SER A 51 7.73 0.74 -2.79
N ALA A 52 7.18 1.89 -3.21
CA ALA A 52 6.49 2.03 -4.49
C ALA A 52 7.43 1.79 -5.69
N MET A 53 8.68 2.24 -5.61
CA MET A 53 9.69 2.01 -6.65
C MET A 53 10.00 0.52 -6.80
N ILE A 54 10.22 -0.19 -5.69
CA ILE A 54 10.49 -1.64 -5.71
C ILE A 54 9.27 -2.39 -6.24
N ALA A 55 8.07 -2.06 -5.76
CA ALA A 55 6.82 -2.71 -6.19
C ALA A 55 6.57 -2.53 -7.69
N THR A 56 6.77 -1.32 -8.23
CA THR A 56 6.56 -1.03 -9.65
C THR A 56 7.61 -1.68 -10.54
N LEU A 57 8.89 -1.68 -10.17
CA LEU A 57 9.96 -2.35 -10.92
C LEU A 57 9.76 -3.87 -10.97
N LEU A 58 9.44 -4.47 -9.83
CA LEU A 58 9.16 -5.91 -9.78
C LEU A 58 7.87 -6.26 -10.53
N GLY A 59 6.82 -5.43 -10.39
CA GLY A 59 5.58 -5.60 -11.13
C GLY A 59 5.78 -5.55 -12.65
N GLU A 60 6.60 -4.61 -13.13
CA GLU A 60 6.97 -4.52 -14.55
C GLU A 60 7.75 -5.76 -14.99
N ALA A 61 8.75 -6.17 -14.21
CA ALA A 61 9.56 -7.35 -14.52
C ALA A 61 8.68 -8.61 -14.65
N VAL A 62 7.76 -8.84 -13.72
CA VAL A 62 6.82 -9.96 -13.75
C VAL A 62 5.87 -9.87 -14.94
N SER A 63 5.38 -8.66 -15.26
CA SER A 63 4.51 -8.44 -16.42
C SER A 63 5.17 -8.78 -17.77
N ARG A 64 6.50 -8.82 -17.85
CA ARG A 64 7.19 -9.22 -19.10
C ARG A 64 7.14 -10.73 -19.33
N PHE A 65 6.99 -11.52 -18.26
CA PHE A 65 6.95 -12.98 -18.34
C PHE A 65 5.52 -13.55 -18.25
N ILE A 66 4.61 -12.87 -17.56
CA ILE A 66 3.26 -13.34 -17.30
C ILE A 66 2.25 -12.39 -17.96
N PRO A 67 1.27 -12.90 -18.75
CA PRO A 67 0.24 -12.05 -19.32
C PRO A 67 -0.58 -11.34 -18.25
N GLN A 68 -0.89 -10.06 -18.50
CA GLN A 68 -1.59 -9.16 -17.58
C GLN A 68 -2.94 -9.71 -17.08
N ASP A 69 -3.64 -10.49 -17.90
CA ASP A 69 -4.94 -11.06 -17.52
C ASP A 69 -4.82 -12.08 -16.36
N TYR A 70 -3.77 -12.91 -16.37
CA TYR A 70 -3.51 -13.85 -15.28
C TYR A 70 -3.09 -13.14 -14.00
N ILE A 71 -2.30 -12.06 -14.11
CA ILE A 71 -1.90 -11.25 -12.95
C ILE A 71 -3.13 -10.63 -12.29
N LYS A 72 -4.03 -10.04 -13.08
CA LYS A 72 -5.28 -9.44 -12.58
C LYS A 72 -6.20 -10.46 -11.93
N LEU A 73 -6.39 -11.62 -12.57
CA LEU A 73 -7.22 -12.70 -12.04
C LEU A 73 -6.65 -13.23 -10.70
N ALA A 74 -5.34 -13.47 -10.65
CA ALA A 74 -4.66 -13.96 -9.46
C ALA A 74 -4.72 -12.94 -8.31
N ALA A 75 -4.48 -11.66 -8.59
CA ALA A 75 -4.58 -10.59 -7.60
C ALA A 75 -6.01 -10.46 -7.05
N GLY A 76 -7.03 -10.51 -7.92
CA GLY A 76 -8.43 -10.47 -7.51
C GLY A 76 -8.83 -11.67 -6.64
N ALA A 77 -8.46 -12.88 -7.06
CA ALA A 77 -8.71 -14.10 -6.28
C ALA A 77 -8.02 -14.06 -4.91
N PHE A 78 -6.78 -13.57 -4.86
CA PHE A 78 -6.03 -13.39 -3.62
C PHE A 78 -6.72 -12.39 -2.68
N PHE A 79 -7.15 -11.23 -3.19
CA PHE A 79 -7.88 -10.24 -2.40
C PHE A 79 -9.20 -10.78 -1.84
N ILE A 80 -9.96 -11.56 -2.63
CA ILE A 80 -11.19 -12.19 -2.16
C ILE A 80 -10.87 -13.21 -1.05
N ALA A 81 -9.86 -14.06 -1.25
CA ALA A 81 -9.47 -15.06 -0.27
C ALA A 81 -9.04 -14.44 1.06
N VAL A 82 -8.19 -13.41 1.03
CA VAL A 82 -7.76 -12.66 2.21
C VAL A 82 -8.95 -11.92 2.84
N GLY A 83 -9.83 -11.33 2.04
CA GLY A 83 -11.04 -10.68 2.51
C GLY A 83 -11.94 -11.64 3.31
N VAL A 84 -12.28 -12.79 2.73
CA VAL A 84 -13.09 -13.83 3.40
C VAL A 84 -12.41 -14.33 4.67
N TRP A 85 -11.11 -14.63 4.61
CA TRP A 85 -10.34 -15.06 5.78
C TRP A 85 -10.42 -14.04 6.91
N THR A 86 -10.21 -12.77 6.59
CA THR A 86 -10.20 -11.68 7.57
C THR A 86 -11.59 -11.46 8.15
N SER A 87 -12.66 -11.54 7.34
CA SER A 87 -14.04 -11.47 7.82
C SER A 87 -14.38 -12.61 8.76
N VAL A 88 -14.00 -13.85 8.43
CA VAL A 88 -14.24 -15.02 9.30
C VAL A 88 -13.44 -14.89 10.60
N ALA A 89 -12.18 -14.46 10.52
CA ALA A 89 -11.35 -14.23 11.70
C ALA A 89 -11.93 -13.15 12.61
N ALA A 90 -12.41 -12.04 12.04
CA ALA A 90 -13.05 -10.96 12.78
C ALA A 90 -14.35 -11.42 13.46
N VAL A 91 -15.22 -12.15 12.76
CA VAL A 91 -16.47 -12.69 13.33
C VAL A 91 -16.17 -13.66 14.47
N ARG A 92 -15.19 -14.56 14.27
CA ARG A 92 -14.78 -15.49 15.32
C ARG A 92 -14.22 -14.76 16.54
N SER A 93 -13.43 -13.70 16.33
CA SER A 93 -12.90 -12.89 17.43
C SER A 93 -13.99 -12.21 18.26
N ILE A 94 -15.11 -11.81 17.64
CA ILE A 94 -16.23 -11.17 18.35
C ILE A 94 -17.06 -12.20 19.12
N PHE A 95 -17.27 -13.39 18.55
CA PHE A 95 -18.14 -14.42 19.14
C PHE A 95 -17.46 -15.28 20.22
N PHE A 96 -16.12 -15.33 20.24
CA PHE A 96 -15.31 -16.08 21.21
C PHE A 96 -14.53 -15.18 22.20
N ALA A 97 -14.80 -13.88 22.23
CA ALA A 97 -14.35 -12.96 23.29
C ALA A 97 -15.45 -12.79 24.35
#